data_AF-A0A6A7M8A1-F1
#
_entry.id   AF-A0A6A7M8A1-F1
#
_cell.length_a   1.000
_cell.length_b   1.000
_cell.length_c   1.000
_cell.angle_alpha   90.00
_cell.angle_beta   90.00
_cell.angle_gamma   90.00
#
_symmetry.space_group_name_H-M   'P 1'
#
loop_
_entity.id
_entity.type
_entity.pdbx_description
1 polymer ?
#
loop_
_entity_poly.entity_id
_entity_poly.type
_entity_poly.pdbx_seq_one_letter_code
_entity_poly.pdbx_strand_id
1 'polypeptide(L)'
;MIGPLLRVAASAAAARSLRNAAHDAATRAMLAMGAALAVGVGVVCLTYAAYILLARNLDPAAAWGILGAFWGLAGLLYFAVAKRRRG
;
A
#
# COMPACT_ATOMS: atom_id res chain seq x y z
N MET A 1 51.18 7.81 -7.77
CA MET A 1 50.62 7.00 -6.66
C MET A 1 49.31 7.59 -6.08
N ILE A 2 48.46 8.25 -6.90
CA ILE A 2 47.23 8.95 -6.44
C ILE A 2 45.95 8.17 -6.78
N GLY A 3 46.03 7.21 -7.70
CA GLY A 3 44.91 6.35 -8.11
C GLY A 3 44.22 5.54 -6.99
N PRO A 4 44.93 5.01 -5.98
CA PRO A 4 44.28 4.24 -4.92
C PRO A 4 43.42 5.10 -4.00
N LEU A 5 43.87 6.33 -3.70
CA LEU A 5 43.17 7.28 -2.83
C LEU A 5 41.89 7.80 -3.49
N LEU A 6 41.92 8.07 -4.79
CA LEU A 6 40.74 8.43 -5.57
C LEU A 6 39.71 7.31 -5.64
N ARG A 7 40.15 6.04 -5.74
CA ARG A 7 39.24 4.89 -5.77
C ARG A 7 38.57 4.63 -4.42
N VAL A 8 39.28 4.85 -3.31
CA VAL A 8 38.74 4.77 -1.95
C VAL A 8 37.78 5.93 -1.66
N ALA A 9 38.11 7.15 -2.09
CA ALA A 9 37.22 8.30 -1.97
C ALA A 9 35.94 8.14 -2.82
N ALA A 10 36.07 7.63 -4.05
CA ALA A 10 34.93 7.36 -4.95
C ALA A 10 34.03 6.23 -4.42
N SER A 11 34.61 5.17 -3.84
CA SER A 11 33.83 4.08 -3.23
C SER A 11 33.18 4.49 -1.92
N ALA A 12 33.82 5.35 -1.11
CA ALA A 12 33.20 5.94 0.08
C ALA A 12 32.04 6.90 -0.29
N ALA A 13 32.19 7.68 -1.35
CA ALA A 13 31.13 8.56 -1.87
C ALA A 13 29.96 7.74 -2.44
N ALA A 14 30.23 6.69 -3.21
CA ALA A 14 29.21 5.79 -3.75
C ALA A 14 28.48 4.98 -2.64
N ALA A 15 29.19 4.56 -1.60
CA ALA A 15 28.57 3.90 -0.44
C ALA A 15 27.69 4.85 0.36
N ARG A 16 28.02 6.15 0.41
CA ARG A 16 27.26 7.18 1.12
C ARG A 16 26.04 7.65 0.33
N SER A 17 26.13 7.72 -1.00
CA SER A 17 24.95 7.93 -1.87
C SER A 17 23.99 6.74 -1.85
N LEU A 18 24.50 5.51 -1.81
CA LEU A 18 23.68 4.31 -1.66
C LEU A 18 22.97 4.26 -0.30
N ARG A 19 23.64 4.67 0.79
CA ARG A 19 23.01 4.76 2.12
C ARG A 19 21.93 5.84 2.19
N ASN A 20 22.15 7.00 1.59
CA ASN A 20 21.12 8.05 1.53
C ASN A 20 19.91 7.59 0.69
N ALA A 21 20.15 6.99 -0.48
CA ALA A 21 19.08 6.42 -1.30
C ALA A 21 18.32 5.28 -0.57
N ALA A 22 19.01 4.47 0.23
CA ALA A 22 18.39 3.44 1.06
C ALA A 22 17.55 4.03 2.19
N HIS A 23 18.00 5.12 2.84
CA HIS A 23 17.23 5.82 3.87
C HIS A 23 15.99 6.52 3.30
N ASP A 24 16.10 7.12 2.12
CA ASP A 24 14.94 7.70 1.42
C ASP A 24 13.95 6.62 1.02
N ALA A 25 14.42 5.49 0.49
CA ALA A 25 13.57 4.34 0.16
C ALA A 25 12.90 3.76 1.41
N ALA A 26 13.61 3.64 2.53
CA ALA A 26 13.08 3.15 3.81
C ALA A 26 12.01 4.09 4.37
N THR A 27 12.27 5.40 4.38
CA THR A 27 11.30 6.41 4.84
C THR A 27 10.04 6.39 3.98
N ARG A 28 10.21 6.28 2.66
CA ARG A 28 9.09 6.21 1.71
C ARG A 28 8.30 4.91 1.86
N ALA A 29 8.96 3.80 2.14
CA ALA A 29 8.31 2.52 2.46
C ALA A 29 7.52 2.59 3.77
N MET A 30 8.06 3.22 4.82
CA MET A 30 7.34 3.42 6.08
C MET A 30 6.11 4.30 5.91
N LEU A 31 6.21 5.40 5.15
CA LEU A 31 5.07 6.25 4.83
C LEU A 31 4.01 5.49 4.01
N ALA A 32 4.42 4.67 3.04
CA ALA A 32 3.52 3.83 2.26
C ALA A 32 2.82 2.77 3.12
N MET A 33 3.54 2.13 4.04
CA MET A 33 2.97 1.19 5.00
C MET A 33 1.97 1.88 5.94
N GLY A 34 2.32 3.07 6.46
CA GLY A 34 1.42 3.86 7.29
C GLY A 34 0.14 4.26 6.55
N ALA A 35 0.26 4.71 5.30
CA ALA A 35 -0.88 5.02 4.45
C ALA A 35 -1.73 3.78 4.16
N ALA A 36 -1.10 2.63 3.85
CA ALA A 36 -1.80 1.37 3.62
C ALA A 36 -2.57 0.90 4.86
N LEU A 37 -1.99 1.03 6.05
CA LEU A 37 -2.63 0.71 7.32
C LEU A 37 -3.81 1.66 7.60
N ALA A 38 -3.63 2.97 7.43
CA ALA A 38 -4.70 3.94 7.64
C ALA A 38 -5.89 3.70 6.70
N VAL A 39 -5.61 3.42 5.42
CA VAL A 39 -6.63 3.03 4.44
C VAL A 39 -7.30 1.72 4.85
N GLY A 40 -6.53 0.70 5.25
CA GLY A 40 -7.08 -0.58 5.68
C GLY A 40 -8.03 -0.44 6.87
N VAL A 41 -7.61 0.28 7.92
CA VAL A 41 -8.45 0.55 9.10
C VAL A 41 -9.69 1.36 8.73
N GLY A 42 -9.55 2.41 7.91
CA GLY A 42 -10.66 3.22 7.45
C GLY A 42 -11.69 2.41 6.67
N VAL A 43 -11.23 1.53 5.78
CA VAL A 43 -12.09 0.65 4.99
C VAL A 43 -12.85 -0.34 5.88
N VAL A 44 -12.21 -0.95 6.87
CA VAL A 44 -12.88 -1.85 7.83
C VAL A 44 -13.93 -1.09 8.64
N CYS A 45 -13.57 0.09 9.16
CA CYS A 45 -14.49 0.93 9.94
C CYS A 45 -15.71 1.35 9.11
N LEU A 46 -15.49 1.83 7.88
CA LEU A 46 -16.57 2.22 6.97
C LEU A 46 -17.43 1.03 6.57
N THR A 47 -16.84 -0.15 6.33
CA THR A 47 -17.57 -1.39 6.03
C THR A 47 -18.50 -1.76 7.19
N TYR A 48 -18.02 -1.67 8.43
CA TYR A 48 -18.81 -1.97 9.62
C TYR A 48 -19.92 -0.93 9.85
N ALA A 49 -19.62 0.35 9.68
CA ALA A 49 -20.61 1.42 9.77
C ALA A 49 -21.72 1.27 8.70
N ALA A 50 -21.32 0.97 7.46
CA ALA A 50 -22.26 0.70 6.37
C ALA A 50 -23.12 -0.53 6.66
N TYR A 51 -22.54 -1.61 7.19
CA TYR A 51 -23.29 -2.79 7.62
C TYR A 51 -24.36 -2.44 8.65
N ILE A 52 -24.01 -1.69 9.71
CA ILE A 52 -24.96 -1.31 10.76
C ILE A 52 -26.09 -0.45 10.20
N LEU A 53 -25.78 0.54 9.35
CA LEU A 53 -26.77 1.39 8.70
C LEU A 53 -27.72 0.58 7.81
N LEU A 54 -27.18 -0.40 7.09
CA LEU A 54 -27.93 -1.23 6.16
C LEU A 54 -28.79 -2.26 6.91
N ALA A 55 -28.24 -2.90 7.93
CA ALA A 55 -28.96 -3.84 8.81
C ALA A 55 -30.06 -3.16 9.64
N ARG A 56 -30.01 -1.83 9.82
CA ARG A 56 -31.11 -1.06 10.42
C ARG A 56 -32.30 -0.85 9.49
N ASN A 57 -32.10 -0.94 8.17
CA ASN A 57 -33.14 -0.68 7.16
C ASN A 57 -33.52 -1.91 6.33
N LEU A 58 -32.68 -2.95 6.31
CA LEU A 58 -32.87 -4.20 5.58
C LEU A 58 -32.56 -5.41 6.47
N ASP A 59 -33.13 -6.56 6.09
CA ASP A 59 -32.77 -7.85 6.65
C ASP A 59 -31.25 -8.06 6.61
N PRO A 60 -30.63 -8.58 7.70
CA PRO A 60 -29.19 -8.76 7.79
C PRO A 60 -28.62 -9.62 6.65
N ALA A 61 -29.40 -10.57 6.14
CA ALA A 61 -29.02 -11.37 4.97
C ALA A 61 -28.82 -10.53 3.70
N ALA A 62 -29.69 -9.56 3.45
CA ALA A 62 -29.58 -8.66 2.30
C ALA A 62 -28.40 -7.68 2.46
N ALA A 63 -28.15 -7.22 3.68
CA ALA A 63 -27.02 -6.34 3.99
C ALA A 63 -25.66 -7.00 3.71
N TRP A 64 -25.50 -8.28 4.10
CA TRP A 64 -24.31 -9.07 3.75
C TRP A 64 -24.17 -9.29 2.25
N GLY A 65 -25.28 -9.52 1.54
CA GLY A 65 -25.27 -9.66 0.08
C GLY A 65 -24.73 -8.41 -0.64
N ILE A 66 -25.15 -7.22 -0.21
CA ILE A 66 -24.70 -5.94 -0.79
C ILE A 66 -23.21 -5.70 -0.51
N LEU A 67 -22.76 -5.96 0.72
CA LEU A 67 -21.34 -5.85 1.08
C LEU A 67 -20.48 -6.84 0.31
N GLY A 68 -20.94 -8.08 0.15
CA GLY A 68 -20.27 -9.11 -0.64
C GLY A 68 -20.14 -8.71 -2.10
N ALA A 69 -21.21 -8.17 -2.71
CA ALA A 69 -21.17 -7.68 -4.09
C ALA A 69 -20.20 -6.51 -4.26
N PHE A 70 -20.20 -5.55 -3.34
CA PHE A 70 -19.29 -4.40 -3.36
C PHE A 70 -17.82 -4.84 -3.28
N TRP A 71 -17.49 -5.71 -2.34
CA TRP A 71 -16.13 -6.25 -2.18
C TRP A 71 -15.72 -7.16 -3.33
N GLY A 72 -16.65 -7.94 -3.88
CA GLY A 72 -16.42 -8.74 -5.09
C GLY A 72 -16.04 -7.87 -6.29
N LEU A 73 -16.76 -6.77 -6.50
CA LEU A 73 -16.46 -5.82 -7.59
C LEU A 73 -15.12 -5.12 -7.37
N ALA A 74 -14.82 -4.70 -6.14
CA ALA A 74 -13.54 -4.10 -5.78
C ALA A 74 -12.36 -5.06 -6.03
N GLY A 75 -12.52 -6.34 -5.69
CA GLY A 75 -11.53 -7.38 -5.99
C GLY A 75 -11.32 -7.59 -7.50
N LEU A 76 -12.39 -7.52 -8.29
CA LEU A 76 -12.34 -7.66 -9.74
C LEU A 76 -11.62 -6.48 -10.41
N LEU A 77 -11.89 -5.25 -9.95
CA LEU A 77 -11.17 -4.04 -10.37
C LEU A 77 -9.69 -4.11 -9.99
N TYR A 78 -9.37 -4.55 -8.77
CA TYR A 78 -7.98 -4.76 -8.35
C TYR A 78 -7.29 -5.78 -9.27
N PHE A 79 -7.94 -6.90 -9.58
CA PHE A 79 -7.39 -7.92 -10.48
C PHE A 79 -7.17 -7.38 -11.90
N ALA A 80 -8.11 -6.59 -12.42
CA ALA A 80 -7.98 -5.95 -13.73
C ALA A 80 -6.79 -4.96 -13.78
N VAL A 81 -6.63 -4.13 -12.74
CA VAL A 81 -5.50 -3.21 -12.61
C VAL A 81 -4.18 -3.96 -12.46
N ALA A 82 -4.15 -4.99 -11.61
CA ALA A 82 -2.96 -5.81 -11.38
C ALA A 82 -2.54 -6.57 -12.64
N LYS A 83 -3.51 -7.10 -13.41
CA LYS A 83 -3.28 -7.73 -14.72
C LYS A 83 -2.65 -6.75 -15.71
N ARG A 84 -3.16 -5.51 -15.77
CA ARG A 84 -2.64 -4.45 -16.67
C ARG A 84 -1.21 -4.02 -16.35
N ARG A 85 -0.76 -4.16 -15.10
CA ARG A 85 0.63 -3.83 -14.71
C ARG A 85 1.64 -4.94 -15.03
N ARG A 86 1.17 -6.15 -15.38
CA ARG A 86 2.02 -7.33 -15.63
C ARG A 86 2.14 -7.70 -17.12
N GLY A 87 1.32 -7.10 -18.00
CA GLY A 87 1.41 -7.25 -19.45
C GLY A 87 1.89 -5.96 -20.08
#